data_AF-A0A960YQF4-F1
#
_entry.id   AF-A0A960YQF4-F1
#
_cell.length_a   1.000
_cell.length_b   1.000
_cell.length_c   1.000
_cell.angle_alpha   90.00
_cell.angle_beta   90.00
_cell.angle_gamma   90.00
#
_symmetry.space_group_name_H-M   'P 1'
#
loop_
_entity.id
_entity.type
_entity.pdbx_description
1 polymer ?
#
loop_
_entity_poly.entity_id
_entity_poly.type
_entity_poly.pdbx_seq_one_letter_code
_entity_poly.pdbx_strand_id
1 'polypeptide(L)'
;MTQRQKQAILVWSGCLAGLTAWPFTEALLRLQIYFPSFLIFSIVIGMVFGVVMGAIFGSGEGLCIGQRDRLKKGVLYGVLLGLPGGILAYLAAQAVLLVLGETLLHSTASFETLGLPAARALGWSVLGVFLGSMEGIRTRSRARVRIGLLGGFAGGLIAGLALEYLQTLSGMPALSRLAALVLFGCSLGLAYSLLEAHFSLGTLRLLNGRQKGKEYLLLETGVLLGSAPGCDIELPAYADVAQRHARVFLSKDEVCIEQAQTAAVLKVNDETVRSSVLKLGDVLQVGSARLLYYFT
;
A
#
# COMPACT_ATOMS: atom_id res chain seq x y z
N MET A 1 15.61 9.38 -7.20
CA MET A 1 15.56 8.66 -5.91
C MET A 1 15.92 7.22 -6.20
N THR A 2 16.86 6.63 -5.47
CA THR A 2 17.29 5.25 -5.73
C THR A 2 16.27 4.26 -5.16
N GLN A 3 16.23 3.04 -5.69
CA GLN A 3 15.33 1.98 -5.19
C GLN A 3 15.50 1.73 -3.68
N ARG A 4 16.74 1.73 -3.17
CA ARG A 4 17.01 1.57 -1.73
C ARG A 4 16.43 2.71 -0.89
N GLN A 5 16.46 3.95 -1.39
CA GLN A 5 15.80 5.07 -0.71
C GLN A 5 14.29 4.87 -0.66
N LYS A 6 13.68 4.35 -1.73
CA LYS A 6 12.24 4.03 -1.76
C LYS A 6 11.87 2.99 -0.73
N GLN A 7 12.62 1.90 -0.68
CA GLN A 7 12.41 0.84 0.30
C GLN A 7 12.51 1.36 1.73
N ALA A 8 13.55 2.15 2.03
CA ALA A 8 13.71 2.76 3.35
C ALA A 8 12.51 3.65 3.71
N ILE A 9 12.05 4.52 2.80
CA ILE A 9 10.89 5.40 3.06
C ILE A 9 9.64 4.58 3.37
N LEU A 10 9.37 3.50 2.63
CA LEU A 10 8.20 2.65 2.86
C LEU A 10 8.26 1.96 4.24
N VAL A 11 9.41 1.42 4.62
CA VAL A 11 9.58 0.78 5.95
C VAL A 11 9.43 1.81 7.07
N TRP A 12 10.09 2.97 6.96
CA TRP A 12 9.96 4.05 7.93
C TRP A 12 8.53 4.58 8.04
N SER A 13 7.81 4.69 6.92
CA SER A 13 6.40 5.06 6.92
C SER A 13 5.54 4.04 7.68
N GLY A 14 5.83 2.74 7.52
CA GLY A 14 5.18 1.68 8.27
C GLY A 14 5.43 1.79 9.78
N CYS A 15 6.69 2.00 10.19
CA CYS A 15 7.02 2.15 11.60
C CYS A 15 6.37 3.42 12.20
N LEU A 16 6.33 4.53 11.44
CA LEU A 16 5.59 5.74 11.83
C LEU A 16 4.08 5.49 11.96
N ALA A 17 3.50 4.65 11.11
CA ALA A 17 2.10 4.27 11.21
C ALA A 17 1.78 3.54 12.52
N GLY A 18 2.63 2.59 12.91
CA GLY A 18 2.52 1.91 14.21
C GLY A 18 2.68 2.85 15.41
N LEU A 19 3.71 3.71 15.37
CA LEU A 19 4.00 4.69 16.43
C LEU A 19 2.86 5.70 16.62
N THR A 20 2.26 6.15 15.52
CA THR A 20 1.15 7.12 15.56
C THR A 20 -0.16 6.46 15.96
N ALA A 21 -0.44 5.22 15.55
CA ALA A 21 -1.66 4.51 15.92
C ALA A 21 -1.71 4.17 17.42
N TRP A 22 -0.55 3.97 18.06
CA TRP A 22 -0.47 3.59 19.47
C TRP A 22 -1.14 4.57 20.45
N PRO A 23 -0.80 5.88 20.50
CA PRO A 23 -1.41 6.80 21.46
C PRO A 23 -2.92 6.92 21.29
N PHE A 24 -3.42 6.89 20.05
CA PHE A 24 -4.87 6.86 19.78
C PHE A 24 -5.52 5.58 20.31
N THR A 25 -4.85 4.44 20.12
CA THR A 25 -5.32 3.14 20.63
C THR A 25 -5.38 3.14 22.16
N GLU A 26 -4.34 3.63 22.84
CA GLU A 26 -4.32 3.76 24.30
C GLU A 26 -5.39 4.70 24.83
N ALA A 27 -5.57 5.86 24.18
CA ALA A 27 -6.59 6.83 24.57
C ALA A 27 -8.00 6.21 24.44
N LEU A 28 -8.30 5.55 23.33
CA LEU A 28 -9.59 4.90 23.12
C LEU A 28 -9.84 3.77 24.11
N LEU A 29 -8.84 2.94 24.41
CA LEU A 29 -8.97 1.88 25.41
C LEU A 29 -9.28 2.42 26.80
N ARG A 30 -8.67 3.55 27.21
CA ARG A 30 -9.01 4.22 28.48
C ARG A 30 -10.43 4.78 28.48
N LEU A 31 -10.92 5.20 27.32
CA LEU A 31 -12.26 5.74 27.15
C LEU A 31 -13.33 4.65 26.94
N GLN A 32 -12.95 3.37 26.88
CA GLN A 32 -13.86 2.25 26.59
C GLN A 32 -15.10 2.24 27.49
N ILE A 33 -14.95 2.59 28.77
CA ILE A 33 -16.04 2.60 29.77
C ILE A 33 -17.13 3.63 29.44
N TYR A 34 -16.80 4.70 28.71
CA TYR A 34 -17.75 5.74 28.34
C TYR A 34 -18.54 5.42 27.07
N PHE A 35 -18.21 4.34 26.35
CA PHE A 35 -18.93 3.97 25.14
C PHE A 35 -20.22 3.21 25.47
N PRO A 36 -21.37 3.53 24.82
CA PRO A 36 -22.65 2.89 25.11
C PRO A 36 -22.70 1.39 24.81
N SER A 37 -21.88 0.90 23.88
CA SER A 37 -21.78 -0.51 23.54
C SER A 37 -20.39 -0.86 23.00
N PHE A 38 -20.03 -2.14 23.12
CA PHE A 38 -18.78 -2.64 22.55
C PHE A 38 -18.72 -2.50 21.02
N LEU A 39 -19.87 -2.61 20.33
CA LEU A 39 -19.96 -2.42 18.88
C LEU A 39 -19.58 -0.99 18.49
N ILE A 40 -20.11 0.02 19.17
CA ILE A 40 -19.78 1.43 18.89
C ILE A 40 -18.29 1.68 19.15
N PHE A 41 -17.76 1.14 20.24
CA PHE A 41 -16.33 1.19 20.52
C PHE A 41 -15.49 0.59 19.38
N SER A 42 -15.86 -0.60 18.89
CA SER A 42 -15.20 -1.29 17.77
C SER A 42 -15.26 -0.52 16.45
N ILE A 43 -16.38 0.15 16.17
CA ILE A 43 -16.50 1.04 15.00
C ILE A 43 -15.53 2.22 15.14
N VAL A 44 -15.51 2.87 16.31
CA VAL A 44 -14.68 4.07 16.54
C VAL A 44 -13.19 3.73 16.49
N ILE A 45 -12.76 2.65 17.13
CA ILE A 45 -11.36 2.23 17.07
C ILE A 45 -10.95 1.80 15.65
N GLY A 46 -11.82 1.07 14.94
CA GLY A 46 -11.58 0.71 13.53
C GLY A 46 -11.45 1.94 12.64
N MET A 47 -12.34 2.93 12.84
CA MET A 47 -12.31 4.20 12.13
C MET A 47 -10.98 4.95 12.36
N VAL A 48 -10.58 5.13 13.61
CA VAL A 48 -9.34 5.84 13.95
C VAL A 48 -8.12 5.10 13.42
N PHE A 49 -8.09 3.78 13.54
CA PHE A 49 -7.00 2.95 13.03
C PHE A 49 -6.89 3.05 11.51
N GLY A 50 -8.01 2.95 10.80
CA GLY A 50 -8.07 3.08 9.35
C GLY A 50 -7.67 4.46 8.84
N VAL A 51 -8.05 5.54 9.55
CA VAL A 51 -7.63 6.91 9.23
C VAL A 51 -6.12 7.09 9.38
N VAL A 52 -5.55 6.65 10.51
CA VAL A 52 -4.12 6.78 10.78
C VAL A 52 -3.30 6.01 9.75
N MET A 53 -3.65 4.73 9.55
CA MET A 53 -2.96 3.86 8.59
C MET A 53 -3.14 4.37 7.15
N GLY A 54 -4.37 4.72 6.77
CA GLY A 54 -4.70 5.23 5.45
C GLY A 54 -3.99 6.54 5.13
N ALA A 55 -3.91 7.48 6.07
CA ALA A 55 -3.20 8.74 5.88
C ALA A 55 -1.70 8.52 5.63
N ILE A 56 -1.06 7.65 6.41
CA ILE A 56 0.39 7.43 6.34
C ILE A 56 0.78 6.63 5.11
N PHE A 57 0.13 5.48 4.85
CA PHE A 57 0.41 4.71 3.65
C PHE A 57 -0.01 5.45 2.37
N GLY A 58 -1.13 6.18 2.39
CA GLY A 58 -1.54 7.04 1.29
C GLY A 58 -0.57 8.18 0.98
N SER A 59 0.22 8.64 1.95
CA SER A 59 1.29 9.63 1.74
C SER A 59 2.53 9.05 1.05
N GLY A 60 2.72 7.72 1.07
CA GLY A 60 3.95 7.05 0.65
C GLY A 60 4.34 7.35 -0.80
N GLU A 61 3.37 7.33 -1.72
CA GLU A 61 3.62 7.66 -3.13
C GLU A 61 4.04 9.13 -3.33
N GLY A 62 3.38 10.04 -2.61
CA GLY A 62 3.68 11.47 -2.68
C GLY A 62 5.08 11.79 -2.14
N LEU A 63 5.48 11.11 -1.06
CA LEU A 63 6.83 11.19 -0.48
C LEU A 63 7.89 10.64 -1.44
N CYS A 64 7.64 9.49 -2.08
CA CYS A 64 8.59 8.89 -3.02
C CYS A 64 8.76 9.73 -4.30
N ILE A 65 7.69 10.36 -4.77
CA ILE A 65 7.71 11.17 -6.00
C ILE A 65 8.18 12.62 -5.72
N GLY A 66 8.13 13.07 -4.46
CA GLY A 66 8.52 14.41 -4.05
C GLY A 66 7.53 15.51 -4.47
N GLN A 67 6.28 15.14 -4.77
CA GLN A 67 5.25 16.08 -5.24
C GLN A 67 4.20 16.34 -4.15
N ARG A 68 4.10 17.61 -3.72
CA ARG A 68 3.19 18.04 -2.65
C ARG A 68 1.72 17.77 -2.97
N ASP A 69 1.31 17.94 -4.22
CA ASP A 69 -0.09 17.73 -4.60
C ASP A 69 -0.47 16.25 -4.59
N ARG A 70 0.43 15.36 -5.05
CA ARG A 70 0.25 13.91 -4.93
C ARG A 70 0.26 13.46 -3.47
N LEU A 71 1.08 14.08 -2.62
CA LEU A 71 1.06 13.81 -1.18
C LEU A 71 -0.28 14.20 -0.55
N LYS A 72 -0.79 15.41 -0.79
CA LYS A 72 -2.09 15.87 -0.25
C LYS A 72 -3.25 15.00 -0.73
N LYS A 73 -3.29 14.69 -2.04
CA LYS A 73 -4.30 13.80 -2.61
C LYS A 73 -4.19 12.38 -2.01
N GLY A 74 -2.97 11.88 -1.86
CA GLY A 74 -2.69 10.57 -1.27
C GLY A 74 -3.20 10.46 0.17
N VAL A 75 -2.89 11.45 1.02
CA VAL A 75 -3.42 11.54 2.38
C VAL A 75 -4.94 11.65 2.38
N LEU A 76 -5.53 12.52 1.55
CA LEU A 76 -6.98 12.71 1.49
C LEU A 76 -7.72 11.42 1.12
N TYR A 77 -7.32 10.78 0.02
CA TYR A 77 -7.91 9.50 -0.39
C TYR A 77 -7.62 8.38 0.61
N GLY A 78 -6.45 8.41 1.25
CA GLY A 78 -6.08 7.49 2.33
C GLY A 78 -7.01 7.59 3.53
N VAL A 79 -7.35 8.80 3.97
CA VAL A 79 -8.32 9.04 5.05
C VAL A 79 -9.73 8.63 4.62
N LEU A 80 -10.18 9.07 3.44
CA LEU A 80 -11.53 8.80 2.94
C LEU A 80 -11.82 7.30 2.79
N LEU A 81 -10.86 6.54 2.26
CA LEU A 81 -10.99 5.09 2.13
C LEU A 81 -10.67 4.38 3.44
N GLY A 82 -9.73 4.91 4.23
CA GLY A 82 -9.33 4.38 5.53
C GLY A 82 -10.47 4.35 6.54
N LEU A 83 -11.38 5.32 6.52
CA LEU A 83 -12.57 5.35 7.39
C LEU A 83 -13.43 4.06 7.27
N PRO A 84 -14.11 3.79 6.13
CA PRO A 84 -14.91 2.58 5.98
C PRO A 84 -14.04 1.32 5.98
N GLY A 85 -12.83 1.39 5.41
CA GLY A 85 -11.90 0.25 5.37
C GLY A 85 -11.47 -0.21 6.77
N GLY A 86 -11.19 0.73 7.68
CA GLY A 86 -10.79 0.43 9.06
C GLY A 86 -11.94 -0.12 9.89
N ILE A 87 -13.17 0.39 9.70
CA ILE A 87 -14.37 -0.17 10.33
C ILE A 87 -14.56 -1.62 9.88
N LEU A 88 -14.54 -1.86 8.56
CA LEU A 88 -14.68 -3.21 8.01
C LEU A 88 -13.57 -4.14 8.50
N ALA A 89 -12.32 -3.69 8.49
CA ALA A 89 -11.17 -4.46 8.96
C ALA A 89 -11.32 -4.88 10.43
N TYR A 90 -11.67 -3.93 11.31
CA TYR A 90 -11.78 -4.18 12.74
C TYR A 90 -12.97 -5.07 13.07
N LEU A 91 -14.14 -4.84 12.45
CA LEU A 91 -15.31 -5.68 12.64
C LEU A 91 -15.08 -7.11 12.11
N ALA A 92 -14.42 -7.26 10.97
CA ALA A 92 -14.06 -8.57 10.44
C ALA A 92 -13.08 -9.32 11.35
N ALA A 93 -12.06 -8.63 11.86
CA ALA A 93 -11.11 -9.19 12.82
C ALA A 93 -11.80 -9.63 14.12
N GLN A 94 -12.72 -8.81 14.63
CA GLN A 94 -13.51 -9.12 15.82
C GLN A 94 -14.46 -10.30 15.58
N ALA A 95 -15.12 -10.38 14.43
CA ALA A 95 -15.98 -11.51 14.08
C ALA A 95 -15.18 -12.82 14.06
N VAL A 96 -13.98 -12.81 13.49
CA VAL A 96 -13.08 -13.97 13.49
C VAL A 96 -12.68 -14.36 14.91
N LEU A 97 -12.37 -13.39 15.77
CA LEU A 97 -12.04 -13.64 17.17
C LEU A 97 -13.22 -14.26 17.93
N LEU A 98 -14.45 -13.79 17.69
CA LEU A 98 -15.67 -14.34 18.31
C LEU A 98 -15.94 -15.77 17.85
N VAL A 99 -15.90 -16.03 16.54
CA VAL A 99 -16.16 -17.37 15.97
C VAL A 99 -15.10 -18.38 16.42
N LEU A 100 -13.82 -18.00 16.37
CA LEU A 100 -12.73 -18.85 16.84
C LEU A 100 -12.78 -19.04 18.36
N GLY A 101 -13.17 -18.00 19.10
CA GLY A 101 -13.44 -18.10 20.53
C GLY A 101 -14.47 -19.18 20.83
N GLU A 102 -15.65 -19.12 20.20
CA GLU A 102 -16.73 -20.09 20.42
C GLU A 102 -16.38 -21.53 20.02
N THR A 103 -15.77 -21.71 18.85
CA THR A 103 -15.43 -23.04 18.32
C THR A 103 -14.30 -23.75 19.06
N LEU A 104 -13.35 -22.98 19.62
CA LEU A 104 -12.20 -23.54 20.33
C LEU A 104 -12.46 -23.78 21.82
N LEU A 105 -13.61 -23.36 22.36
CA LEU A 105 -14.00 -23.49 23.78
C LEU A 105 -14.31 -24.93 24.24
N HIS A 106 -14.10 -25.95 23.38
CA HIS A 106 -14.39 -27.35 23.74
C HIS A 106 -13.32 -28.02 24.64
N SER A 107 -12.16 -27.40 24.90
CA SER A 107 -11.12 -27.99 25.76
C SER A 107 -10.36 -26.94 26.59
N THR A 108 -10.57 -26.91 27.90
CA THR A 108 -10.20 -25.80 28.81
C THR A 108 -8.69 -25.59 29.03
N ALA A 109 -7.87 -26.65 29.01
CA ALA A 109 -6.43 -26.53 29.34
C ALA A 109 -5.54 -26.09 28.16
N SER A 110 -5.89 -26.48 26.92
CA SER A 110 -5.17 -26.08 25.71
C SER A 110 -5.64 -24.73 25.15
N PHE A 111 -6.82 -24.26 25.58
CA PHE A 111 -7.42 -23.02 25.09
C PHE A 111 -6.70 -21.77 25.60
N GLU A 112 -6.34 -21.72 26.89
CA GLU A 112 -5.63 -20.55 27.44
C GLU A 112 -4.19 -20.43 26.92
N THR A 113 -3.53 -21.55 26.63
CA THR A 113 -2.12 -21.58 26.23
C THR A 113 -1.90 -21.47 24.73
N LEU A 114 -2.78 -22.04 23.91
CA LEU A 114 -2.60 -22.10 22.44
C LEU A 114 -3.81 -21.56 21.67
N GLY A 115 -5.04 -21.82 22.14
CA GLY A 115 -6.26 -21.42 21.42
C GLY A 115 -6.48 -19.91 21.34
N LEU A 116 -6.40 -19.22 22.49
CA LEU A 116 -6.64 -17.78 22.58
C LEU A 116 -5.57 -16.94 21.86
N PRO A 117 -4.25 -17.22 22.01
CA PRO A 117 -3.20 -16.58 21.22
C PRO A 117 -3.39 -16.75 19.71
N ALA A 118 -3.75 -17.96 19.26
CA ALA A 118 -3.96 -18.24 17.85
C ALA A 118 -5.17 -17.47 17.29
N ALA A 119 -6.29 -17.43 18.02
CA ALA A 119 -7.46 -16.66 17.63
C ALA A 119 -7.17 -15.16 17.51
N ARG A 120 -6.40 -14.61 18.46
CA ARG A 120 -5.96 -13.20 18.42
C ARG A 120 -5.03 -12.94 17.24
N ALA A 121 -4.03 -13.79 17.01
CA ALA A 121 -3.13 -13.67 15.87
C ALA A 121 -3.89 -13.71 14.53
N LEU A 122 -4.87 -14.60 14.40
CA LEU A 122 -5.74 -14.67 13.22
C LEU A 122 -6.61 -13.42 13.06
N GLY A 123 -7.15 -12.87 14.15
CA GLY A 123 -7.84 -11.58 14.13
C GLY A 123 -6.94 -10.46 13.59
N TRP A 124 -5.69 -10.39 14.04
CA TRP A 124 -4.71 -9.42 13.52
C TRP A 124 -4.34 -9.68 12.06
N SER A 125 -4.24 -10.94 11.62
CA SER A 125 -4.06 -11.29 10.20
C SER A 125 -5.21 -10.79 9.34
N VAL A 126 -6.46 -10.98 9.76
CA VAL A 126 -7.63 -10.48 9.02
C VAL A 126 -7.62 -8.96 8.97
N LEU A 127 -7.41 -8.30 10.11
CA LEU A 127 -7.25 -6.85 10.16
C LEU A 127 -6.16 -6.38 9.17
N GLY A 128 -5.03 -7.09 9.13
CA GLY A 128 -3.92 -6.78 8.26
C GLY A 128 -4.22 -6.96 6.78
N VAL A 129 -4.92 -8.03 6.39
CA VAL A 129 -5.39 -8.29 5.02
C VAL A 129 -6.24 -7.13 4.51
N PHE A 130 -7.21 -6.67 5.32
CA PHE A 130 -8.07 -5.56 4.93
C PHE A 130 -7.29 -4.25 4.81
N LEU A 131 -6.51 -3.87 5.84
CA LEU A 131 -5.75 -2.63 5.83
C LEU A 131 -4.66 -2.60 4.76
N GLY A 132 -3.96 -3.72 4.55
CA GLY A 132 -2.97 -3.85 3.49
C GLY A 132 -3.61 -3.69 2.12
N SER A 133 -4.75 -4.29 1.88
CA SER A 133 -5.43 -4.20 0.57
C SER A 133 -5.88 -2.78 0.21
N MET A 134 -6.10 -1.90 1.21
CA MET A 134 -6.61 -0.54 1.00
C MET A 134 -5.73 0.28 0.06
N GLU A 135 -4.41 0.16 0.18
CA GLU A 135 -3.49 0.91 -0.66
C GLU A 135 -3.61 0.49 -2.12
N GLY A 136 -3.75 -0.81 -2.39
CA GLY A 136 -4.00 -1.30 -3.74
C GLY A 136 -5.37 -0.90 -4.29
N ILE A 137 -6.42 -0.90 -3.46
CA ILE A 137 -7.76 -0.43 -3.85
C ILE A 137 -7.71 1.06 -4.21
N ARG A 138 -7.03 1.87 -3.39
CA ARG A 138 -6.86 3.31 -3.60
C ARG A 138 -6.19 3.62 -4.93
N THR A 139 -5.12 2.90 -5.26
CA THR A 139 -4.37 3.09 -6.51
C THR A 139 -4.89 2.24 -7.66
N ARG A 140 -6.02 1.55 -7.48
CA ARG A 140 -6.64 0.63 -8.45
C ARG A 140 -5.65 -0.41 -9.00
N SER A 141 -4.75 -0.87 -8.14
CA SER A 141 -3.67 -1.78 -8.50
C SER A 141 -3.87 -3.18 -7.94
N ARG A 142 -4.18 -4.15 -8.80
CA ARG A 142 -4.27 -5.58 -8.44
C ARG A 142 -2.95 -6.12 -7.89
N ALA A 143 -1.80 -5.70 -8.42
CA ALA A 143 -0.49 -6.04 -7.87
C ALA A 143 -0.38 -5.55 -6.42
N ARG A 144 -0.69 -4.28 -6.15
CA ARG A 144 -0.62 -3.73 -4.78
C ARG A 144 -1.67 -4.29 -3.83
N VAL A 145 -2.83 -4.71 -4.34
CA VAL A 145 -3.82 -5.46 -3.55
C VAL A 145 -3.21 -6.80 -3.13
N ARG A 146 -2.64 -7.58 -4.07
CA ARG A 146 -1.98 -8.86 -3.74
C ARG A 146 -0.84 -8.71 -2.73
N ILE A 147 -0.02 -7.68 -2.91
CA ILE A 147 1.06 -7.33 -1.97
C ILE A 147 0.50 -7.03 -0.58
N GLY A 148 -0.56 -6.21 -0.52
CA GLY A 148 -1.25 -5.86 0.72
C GLY A 148 -1.91 -7.05 1.40
N LEU A 149 -2.50 -7.98 0.64
CA LEU A 149 -3.09 -9.22 1.16
C LEU A 149 -2.02 -10.09 1.83
N LEU A 150 -0.92 -10.39 1.11
CA LEU A 150 0.15 -11.25 1.60
C LEU A 150 0.91 -10.62 2.76
N GLY A 151 1.30 -9.35 2.60
CA GLY A 151 2.01 -8.58 3.61
C GLY A 151 1.16 -8.33 4.85
N GLY A 152 -0.12 -8.04 4.66
CA GLY A 152 -1.08 -7.84 5.73
C GLY A 152 -1.38 -9.10 6.53
N PHE A 153 -1.57 -10.24 5.85
CA PHE A 153 -1.77 -11.53 6.51
C PHE A 153 -0.57 -11.92 7.36
N ALA A 154 0.63 -11.93 6.76
CA ALA A 154 1.86 -12.32 7.43
C ALA A 154 2.24 -11.31 8.53
N GLY A 155 2.16 -10.02 8.24
CA GLY A 155 2.45 -8.95 9.18
C GLY A 155 1.49 -8.95 10.37
N GLY A 156 0.19 -9.16 10.12
CA GLY A 156 -0.82 -9.31 11.16
C GLY A 156 -0.59 -10.54 12.04
N LEU A 157 -0.21 -11.67 11.45
CA LEU A 157 0.08 -12.89 12.19
C LEU A 157 1.29 -12.68 13.12
N ILE A 158 2.39 -12.15 12.57
CA ILE A 158 3.63 -11.88 13.31
C ILE A 158 3.37 -10.87 14.44
N ALA A 159 2.67 -9.78 14.15
CA ALA A 159 2.37 -8.76 15.13
C ALA A 159 1.42 -9.25 16.23
N GLY A 160 0.40 -10.04 15.87
CA GLY A 160 -0.54 -10.61 16.84
C GLY A 160 0.10 -11.62 17.78
N LEU A 161 0.99 -12.49 17.26
CA LEU A 161 1.79 -13.39 18.10
C LEU A 161 2.78 -12.62 18.99
N ALA A 162 3.46 -11.61 18.43
CA ALA A 162 4.36 -10.77 19.19
C ALA A 162 3.62 -10.02 20.30
N LEU A 163 2.40 -9.53 20.05
CA LEU A 163 1.57 -8.88 21.05
C LEU A 163 1.30 -9.81 22.23
N GLU A 164 0.86 -11.03 21.96
CA GLU A 164 0.51 -11.99 23.00
C GLU A 164 1.74 -12.38 23.83
N TYR A 165 2.85 -12.70 23.16
CA TYR A 165 4.09 -13.10 23.82
C TYR A 165 4.71 -11.95 24.65
N LEU A 166 4.64 -10.72 24.15
CA LEU A 166 5.13 -9.56 24.90
C LEU A 166 4.21 -9.21 26.06
N GLN A 167 2.90 -9.43 25.96
CA GLN A 167 1.97 -9.22 27.08
C GLN A 167 2.27 -10.18 28.23
N THR A 168 2.54 -11.45 27.93
CA THR A 168 2.83 -12.47 28.95
C THR A 168 4.21 -12.25 29.61
N LEU A 169 5.22 -11.80 28.85
CA LEU A 169 6.57 -11.56 29.38
C LEU A 169 6.73 -10.23 30.12
N SER A 170 6.27 -9.12 29.54
CA SER A 170 6.64 -7.78 30.02
C SER A 170 5.76 -7.26 31.15
N GLY A 171 4.54 -7.80 31.32
CA GLY A 171 3.54 -7.26 32.24
C GLY A 171 3.07 -5.83 31.92
N MET A 172 3.53 -5.23 30.81
CA MET A 172 3.22 -3.86 30.42
C MET A 172 2.35 -3.87 29.15
N PRO A 173 1.00 -3.85 29.29
CA PRO A 173 0.09 -4.01 28.15
C PRO A 173 0.19 -2.87 27.13
N ALA A 174 0.57 -1.68 27.56
CA ALA A 174 0.76 -0.54 26.66
C ALA A 174 2.00 -0.69 25.76
N LEU A 175 3.13 -1.15 26.31
CA LEU A 175 4.37 -1.33 25.56
C LEU A 175 4.31 -2.51 24.60
N SER A 176 3.64 -3.60 24.99
CA SER A 176 3.40 -4.74 24.09
C SER A 176 2.54 -4.35 22.88
N ARG A 177 1.49 -3.53 23.07
CA ARG A 177 0.70 -2.95 21.96
C ARG A 177 1.55 -2.05 21.07
N LEU A 178 2.38 -1.18 21.64
CA LEU A 178 3.30 -0.34 20.87
C LEU A 178 4.21 -1.20 19.99
N ALA A 179 4.88 -2.20 20.58
CA ALA A 179 5.78 -3.09 19.86
C ALA A 179 5.05 -3.85 18.74
N ALA A 180 3.87 -4.40 19.02
CA ALA A 180 3.07 -5.11 18.01
C ALA A 180 2.61 -4.19 16.87
N LEU A 181 2.15 -2.97 17.16
CA LEU A 181 1.74 -2.00 16.15
C LEU A 181 2.89 -1.54 15.27
N VAL A 182 4.07 -1.31 15.86
CA VAL A 182 5.28 -0.97 15.11
C VAL A 182 5.70 -2.15 14.24
N LEU A 183 5.74 -3.38 14.78
CA LEU A 183 6.06 -4.58 14.01
C LEU A 183 5.07 -4.81 12.86
N PHE A 184 3.78 -4.58 13.10
CA PHE A 184 2.73 -4.65 12.08
C PHE A 184 2.97 -3.63 10.96
N GLY A 185 3.21 -2.36 11.32
CA GLY A 185 3.47 -1.31 10.35
C GLY A 185 4.77 -1.55 9.56
N CYS A 186 5.87 -1.89 10.24
CA CYS A 186 7.14 -2.17 9.59
C CYS A 186 7.06 -3.41 8.68
N SER A 187 6.36 -4.48 9.08
CA SER A 187 6.16 -5.67 8.24
C SER A 187 5.32 -5.37 6.98
N LEU A 188 4.28 -4.55 7.09
CA LEU A 188 3.50 -4.09 5.94
C LEU A 188 4.36 -3.22 4.99
N GLY A 189 5.12 -2.28 5.53
CA GLY A 189 6.06 -1.44 4.76
C GLY A 189 7.14 -2.27 4.06
N LEU A 190 7.70 -3.28 4.75
CA LEU A 190 8.66 -4.23 4.19
C LEU A 190 8.04 -5.04 3.05
N ALA A 191 6.84 -5.60 3.24
CA ALA A 191 6.14 -6.34 2.20
C ALA A 191 5.91 -5.49 0.95
N TYR A 192 5.46 -4.24 1.11
CA TYR A 192 5.35 -3.30 -0.01
C TYR A 192 6.69 -3.07 -0.69
N SER A 193 7.76 -2.87 0.07
CA SER A 193 9.08 -2.58 -0.47
C SER A 193 9.73 -3.73 -1.26
N LEU A 194 9.46 -4.98 -0.85
CA LEU A 194 10.06 -6.18 -1.44
C LEU A 194 9.23 -6.71 -2.60
N LEU A 195 7.90 -6.75 -2.44
CA LEU A 195 7.03 -7.39 -3.41
C LEU A 195 6.68 -6.45 -4.59
N GLU A 196 6.84 -5.13 -4.47
CA GLU A 196 6.61 -4.20 -5.59
C GLU A 196 7.46 -4.55 -6.81
N ALA A 197 8.74 -4.85 -6.61
CA ALA A 197 9.66 -5.21 -7.70
C ALA A 197 9.24 -6.54 -8.34
N HIS A 198 8.86 -7.53 -7.52
CA HIS A 198 8.47 -8.86 -7.99
C HIS A 198 7.20 -8.85 -8.84
N PHE A 199 6.22 -8.00 -8.52
CA PHE A 199 4.97 -7.87 -9.28
C PHE A 199 5.02 -6.78 -10.36
N SER A 200 6.18 -6.14 -10.58
CA SER A 200 6.32 -5.11 -11.62
C SER A 200 6.41 -5.72 -13.01
N LEU A 201 5.72 -5.11 -13.97
CA LEU A 201 5.84 -5.42 -15.39
C LEU A 201 7.13 -4.86 -15.99
N GLY A 202 7.74 -3.88 -15.33
CA GLY A 202 9.00 -3.25 -15.68
C GLY A 202 9.07 -1.81 -15.16
N THR A 203 10.17 -1.13 -15.44
CA THR A 203 10.43 0.25 -15.00
C THR A 203 10.67 1.16 -16.20
N LEU A 204 10.03 2.32 -16.19
CA LEU A 204 10.33 3.41 -17.13
C LEU A 204 11.21 4.45 -16.45
N ARG A 205 12.45 4.59 -16.93
CA ARG A 205 13.40 5.58 -16.43
C ARG A 205 13.53 6.76 -17.38
N LEU A 206 13.33 7.96 -16.85
CA LEU A 206 13.50 9.19 -17.59
C LEU A 206 14.98 9.44 -17.92
N LEU A 207 15.30 9.62 -19.20
CA LEU A 207 16.67 9.81 -19.68
C LEU A 207 17.08 11.29 -19.78
N ASN A 208 16.10 12.20 -19.88
CA ASN A 208 16.34 13.62 -20.14
C ASN A 208 15.42 14.56 -19.34
N GLY A 209 15.70 15.87 -19.43
CA GLY A 209 14.93 16.94 -18.81
C GLY A 209 15.15 17.09 -17.30
N ARG A 210 14.32 17.94 -16.66
CA ARG A 210 14.44 18.30 -15.24
C ARG A 210 14.28 17.10 -14.30
N GLN A 211 13.57 16.06 -14.73
CA GLN A 211 13.34 14.84 -13.95
C GLN A 211 14.22 13.67 -14.41
N LYS A 212 15.36 13.93 -15.06
CA LYS A 212 16.32 12.90 -15.48
C LYS A 212 16.67 11.96 -14.33
N GLY A 213 16.66 10.66 -14.61
CA GLY A 213 16.93 9.59 -13.66
C GLY A 213 15.75 9.21 -12.76
N LYS A 214 14.58 9.82 -12.93
CA LYS A 214 13.37 9.41 -12.22
C LYS A 214 12.83 8.11 -12.83
N GLU A 215 12.41 7.20 -11.97
CA GLU A 215 11.95 5.86 -12.32
C GLU A 215 10.46 5.72 -11.98
N TYR A 216 9.71 5.14 -12.92
CA TYR A 216 8.28 4.85 -12.78
C TYR A 216 8.07 3.35 -12.91
N LEU A 217 7.68 2.71 -11.81
CA LEU A 217 7.42 1.28 -11.76
C LEU A 217 6.03 0.98 -12.35
N LEU A 218 5.97 0.09 -13.33
CA LEU A 218 4.73 -0.34 -13.97
C LEU A 218 4.15 -1.52 -13.19
N LEU A 219 3.20 -1.24 -12.30
CA LEU A 219 2.56 -2.28 -11.48
C LEU A 219 1.23 -2.77 -12.04
N GLU A 220 0.64 -2.01 -12.97
CA GLU A 220 -0.67 -2.29 -13.54
C GLU A 220 -0.65 -2.17 -15.05
N THR A 221 -1.71 -2.68 -15.65
CA THR A 221 -1.99 -2.53 -17.07
C THR A 221 -2.82 -1.26 -17.31
N GLY A 222 -2.61 -0.61 -18.45
CA GLY A 222 -3.36 0.58 -18.84
C GLY A 222 -2.79 1.89 -18.32
N VAL A 223 -1.50 1.92 -17.94
CA VAL A 223 -0.79 3.10 -17.43
C VAL A 223 -0.77 4.18 -18.49
N LEU A 224 -1.28 5.36 -18.16
CA LEU A 224 -1.37 6.50 -19.05
C LEU A 224 -0.21 7.48 -18.83
N LEU A 225 0.43 7.87 -19.93
CA LEU A 225 1.50 8.86 -19.97
C LEU A 225 1.01 10.13 -20.66
N GLY A 226 1.25 11.29 -20.06
CA GLY A 226 0.84 12.56 -20.66
C GLY A 226 1.10 13.78 -19.77
N SER A 227 0.71 14.96 -20.25
CA SER A 227 0.87 16.22 -19.52
C SER A 227 -0.29 16.55 -18.56
N ALA A 228 -1.43 15.87 -18.68
CA ALA A 228 -2.61 16.16 -17.87
C ALA A 228 -2.51 15.62 -16.43
N PRO A 229 -3.06 16.33 -15.41
CA PRO A 229 -2.99 16.00 -13.98
C PRO A 229 -3.86 14.79 -13.53
N GLY A 230 -4.14 13.86 -14.46
CA GLY A 230 -4.82 12.59 -14.22
C GLY A 230 -4.16 11.41 -14.95
N CYS A 231 -2.99 11.62 -15.55
CA CYS A 231 -2.16 10.54 -16.07
C CYS A 231 -1.40 9.86 -14.92
N ASP A 232 -1.15 8.56 -15.03
CA ASP A 232 -0.37 7.83 -14.04
C ASP A 232 1.07 8.36 -14.01
N ILE A 233 1.64 8.59 -15.19
CA ILE A 233 2.95 9.22 -15.40
C ILE A 233 2.72 10.63 -15.98
N GLU A 234 2.84 11.63 -15.11
CA GLU A 234 2.70 13.04 -15.46
C GLU A 234 4.03 13.63 -15.96
N LEU A 235 4.03 14.15 -17.19
CA LEU A 235 5.18 14.78 -17.85
C LEU A 235 4.90 16.25 -18.24
N PRO A 236 4.41 17.12 -17.33
CA PRO A 236 4.00 18.49 -17.67
C PRO A 236 5.17 19.41 -18.03
N ALA A 237 6.40 19.04 -17.66
CA ALA A 237 7.61 19.83 -17.91
C ALA A 237 8.25 19.55 -19.29
N TYR A 238 7.64 18.70 -20.11
CA TYR A 238 8.16 18.28 -21.41
C TYR A 238 7.32 18.89 -22.54
N ALA A 239 8.00 19.48 -23.51
CA ALA A 239 7.38 20.05 -24.70
C ALA A 239 6.77 18.95 -25.58
N ASP A 240 5.73 19.31 -26.34
CA ASP A 240 5.05 18.44 -27.29
C ASP A 240 4.44 17.15 -26.68
N VAL A 241 4.25 17.13 -25.36
CA VAL A 241 3.55 16.06 -24.68
C VAL A 241 2.06 16.36 -24.63
N ALA A 242 1.28 15.65 -25.46
CA ALA A 242 -0.18 15.66 -25.41
C ALA A 242 -0.74 15.34 -24.02
N GLN A 243 -1.97 15.81 -23.74
CA GLN A 243 -2.65 15.58 -22.46
C GLN A 243 -2.72 14.10 -22.11
N ARG A 244 -3.04 13.25 -23.09
CA ARG A 244 -3.00 11.79 -23.03
C ARG A 244 -2.19 11.31 -24.23
N HIS A 245 -0.91 11.03 -24.02
CA HIS A 245 0.01 10.81 -25.12
C HIS A 245 0.13 9.32 -25.49
N ALA A 246 0.41 8.47 -24.50
CA ALA A 246 0.60 7.05 -24.71
C ALA A 246 0.02 6.24 -23.56
N ARG A 247 -0.33 4.99 -23.83
CA ARG A 247 -0.85 4.03 -22.86
C ARG A 247 -0.03 2.76 -22.91
N VAL A 248 0.45 2.31 -21.76
CA VAL A 248 1.11 1.00 -21.60
C VAL A 248 0.07 0.01 -21.11
N PHE A 249 -0.07 -1.12 -21.78
CA PHE A 249 -1.04 -2.16 -21.46
C PHE A 249 -0.44 -3.54 -21.68
N LEU A 250 -1.10 -4.57 -21.15
CA LEU A 250 -0.67 -5.94 -21.33
C LEU A 250 -1.59 -6.60 -22.36
N SER A 251 -0.99 -7.24 -23.36
CA SER A 251 -1.69 -7.95 -24.43
C SER A 251 -1.01 -9.29 -24.66
N LYS A 252 -1.74 -10.39 -24.49
CA LYS A 252 -1.20 -11.76 -24.64
C LYS A 252 0.09 -11.98 -23.84
N ASP A 253 0.12 -11.54 -22.59
CA ASP A 253 1.28 -11.59 -21.67
C ASP A 253 2.51 -10.76 -22.09
N GLU A 254 2.40 -9.97 -23.15
CA GLU A 254 3.43 -9.00 -23.55
C GLU A 254 3.05 -7.59 -23.10
N VAL A 255 4.04 -6.82 -22.64
CA VAL A 255 3.86 -5.40 -22.32
C VAL A 255 3.91 -4.62 -23.63
N CYS A 256 2.84 -3.91 -23.95
CA CYS A 256 2.71 -3.11 -25.15
C CYS A 256 2.54 -1.63 -24.81
N ILE A 257 2.92 -0.77 -25.75
CA ILE A 257 2.62 0.65 -25.71
C ILE A 257 1.83 1.04 -26.95
N GLU A 258 0.80 1.84 -26.76
CA GLU A 258 0.01 2.44 -27.84
C GLU A 258 -0.10 3.94 -27.68
N GLN A 259 -0.36 4.60 -28.80
CA GLN A 259 -0.71 6.00 -28.87
C GLN A 259 -2.13 6.22 -28.32
N ALA A 260 -2.28 7.10 -27.33
CA ALA A 260 -3.58 7.35 -26.69
C ALA A 260 -4.45 8.38 -27.44
N GLN A 261 -3.84 9.22 -28.28
CA GLN A 261 -4.53 10.24 -29.09
C GLN A 261 -3.86 10.35 -30.46
N THR A 262 -4.64 10.43 -31.55
CA THR A 262 -4.12 10.46 -32.94
C THR A 262 -3.13 11.59 -33.23
N ALA A 263 -3.21 12.71 -32.51
CA ALA A 263 -2.29 13.84 -32.65
C ALA A 263 -0.94 13.65 -31.91
N ALA A 264 -0.85 12.67 -31.00
CA ALA A 264 0.32 12.45 -30.16
C ALA A 264 1.34 11.51 -30.85
N VAL A 265 2.43 12.06 -31.37
CA VAL A 265 3.47 11.25 -32.04
C VAL A 265 4.26 10.43 -31.02
N LEU A 266 4.01 9.12 -30.97
CA LEU A 266 4.76 8.16 -30.18
C LEU A 266 5.91 7.58 -31.01
N LYS A 267 7.11 7.57 -30.43
CA LYS A 267 8.27 6.87 -31.02
C LYS A 267 8.84 5.82 -30.08
N VAL A 268 9.30 4.71 -30.65
CA VAL A 268 10.02 3.64 -29.95
C VAL A 268 11.32 3.42 -30.73
N ASN A 269 12.47 3.57 -30.07
CA ASN A 269 13.79 3.48 -30.69
C ASN A 269 13.91 4.37 -31.95
N ASP A 270 13.46 5.63 -31.82
CA ASP A 270 13.41 6.66 -32.87
C ASP A 270 12.43 6.39 -34.04
N GLU A 271 11.79 5.21 -34.11
CA GLU A 271 10.76 4.88 -35.08
C GLU A 271 9.37 5.32 -34.62
N THR A 272 8.58 5.92 -35.53
CA THR A 272 7.21 6.37 -35.20
C THR A 272 6.23 5.20 -35.28
N VAL A 273 5.56 4.91 -34.17
CA VAL A 273 4.67 3.75 -34.05
C VAL A 273 3.32 4.16 -33.47
N ARG A 274 2.25 3.50 -33.92
CA ARG A 274 0.92 3.62 -33.28
C ARG A 274 0.77 2.67 -32.10
N SER A 275 1.37 1.49 -32.21
CA SER A 275 1.44 0.48 -31.17
C SER A 275 2.71 -0.34 -31.38
N SER A 276 3.37 -0.74 -30.28
CA SER A 276 4.52 -1.64 -30.32
C SER A 276 4.58 -2.48 -29.05
N VAL A 277 5.12 -3.69 -29.17
CA VAL A 277 5.52 -4.51 -28.01
C VAL A 277 6.79 -3.89 -27.42
N LEU A 278 6.84 -3.74 -26.10
CA LEU A 278 7.98 -3.21 -25.38
C LEU A 278 8.98 -4.30 -25.01
N LYS A 279 10.22 -4.14 -25.47
CA LYS A 279 11.35 -5.00 -25.14
C LYS A 279 12.30 -4.27 -24.20
N LEU A 280 12.99 -5.04 -23.36
CA LEU A 280 13.98 -4.48 -22.44
C LEU A 280 15.09 -3.77 -23.22
N GLY A 281 15.38 -2.54 -22.80
CA GLY A 281 16.29 -1.65 -23.48
C GLY A 281 15.61 -0.65 -24.41
N ASP A 282 14.31 -0.80 -24.71
CA ASP A 282 13.61 0.11 -25.62
C ASP A 282 13.54 1.53 -25.05
N VAL A 283 13.79 2.50 -25.92
CA VAL A 283 13.67 3.93 -25.62
C VAL A 283 12.37 4.45 -26.22
N LEU A 284 11.44 4.76 -25.33
CA LEU A 284 10.20 5.47 -25.65
C LEU A 284 10.49 6.96 -25.77
N GLN A 285 9.99 7.59 -26.82
CA GLN A 285 9.96 9.04 -26.93
C GLN A 285 8.51 9.54 -27.03
N VAL A 286 8.16 10.39 -26.08
CA VAL A 286 6.83 10.98 -25.86
C VAL A 286 7.04 12.49 -25.85
N GLY A 287 6.74 13.16 -26.97
CA GLY A 287 7.14 14.57 -27.17
C GLY A 287 8.65 14.74 -27.03
N SER A 288 9.08 15.66 -26.15
CA SER A 288 10.50 15.84 -25.82
C SER A 288 11.01 14.90 -24.70
N ALA A 289 10.15 14.11 -24.05
CA ALA A 289 10.55 13.16 -23.01
C ALA A 289 11.08 11.85 -23.62
N ARG A 290 12.21 11.36 -23.11
CA ARG A 290 12.76 10.04 -23.43
C ARG A 290 12.74 9.14 -22.20
N LEU A 291 12.15 7.95 -22.32
CA LEU A 291 12.05 6.96 -21.24
C LEU A 291 12.66 5.64 -21.69
N LEU A 292 13.55 5.06 -20.88
CA LEU A 292 14.09 3.72 -21.07
C LEU A 292 13.22 2.71 -20.35
N TYR A 293 12.83 1.64 -21.04
CA TYR A 293 12.17 0.49 -20.46
C TYR A 293 13.19 -0.59 -20.06
N TYR A 294 13.21 -0.99 -18.80
CA TYR A 294 14.14 -1.98 -18.26
C TYR A 294 13.57 -2.65 -17.00
N PHE A 295 14.18 -3.74 -16.53
CA PHE A 295 13.88 -4.35 -15.23
C PHE A 295 14.89 -3.93 -14.17
N THR A 296 14.40 -3.73 -12.94
CA THR A 296 15.20 -3.43 -11.74
C THR A 296 15.38 -4.68 -10.90
#